data_AF-A0A8T6N7Z7-F1
#
_entry.id   AF-A0A8T6N7Z7-F1
#
_cell.length_a   1.000
_cell.length_b   1.000
_cell.length_c   1.000
_cell.angle_alpha   90.00
_cell.angle_beta   90.00
_cell.angle_gamma   90.00
#
_symmetry.space_group_name_H-M   'P 1'
#
loop_
_entity.id
_entity.type
_entity.pdbx_description
1 polymer ?
#
loop_
_entity_poly.entity_id
_entity_poly.type
_entity_poly.pdbx_seq_one_letter_code
_entity_poly.pdbx_strand_id
1 'polypeptide(L)'
;MLLEDGETIRSVYCHWDGYPAHVGKILNEHYTNRSKIDQLLTLGDLSSLDKNIGEKHDFDSYQPDTWCTFYGRDRGESDVGPLIHESSEQWLDSRKGNGCEYGYLWNGVSWTTFKI
;
A
#
# COMPACT_ATOMS: atom_id res chain seq x y z
N MET A 1 -4.62 1.90 6.39
CA MET A 1 -4.94 1.12 7.60
C MET A 1 -5.50 2.07 8.64
N LEU A 2 -6.65 1.74 9.22
CA LEU A 2 -7.23 2.47 10.35
C LEU A 2 -6.35 2.29 11.59
N LEU A 3 -5.99 3.39 12.25
CA LEU A 3 -5.16 3.38 13.46
C LEU A 3 -6.02 3.16 14.72
N GLU A 4 -5.37 3.05 15.88
CA GLU A 4 -6.01 2.65 17.14
C GLU A 4 -6.98 3.69 17.70
N ASP A 5 -6.85 4.95 17.29
CA ASP A 5 -7.83 5.99 17.59
C ASP A 5 -9.18 5.77 16.90
N GLY A 6 -9.24 4.87 15.91
CA GLY A 6 -10.44 4.55 15.15
C GLY A 6 -10.86 5.64 14.15
N GLU A 7 -10.02 6.66 13.93
CA GLU A 7 -10.32 7.82 13.09
C GLU A 7 -9.24 8.04 12.04
N THR A 8 -7.96 8.00 12.43
CA THR A 8 -6.85 8.31 11.52
C THR A 8 -6.46 7.13 10.65
N ILE A 9 -6.02 7.44 9.43
CA ILE A 9 -5.65 6.44 8.44
C ILE A 9 -4.18 6.62 8.06
N ARG A 10 -3.40 5.56 8.21
CA ARG A 10 -2.06 5.46 7.61
C ARG A 10 -2.12 4.82 6.22
N SER A 11 -1.58 5.46 5.20
CA SER A 11 -1.58 4.92 3.84
C SER A 11 -0.24 5.09 3.11
N VAL A 12 -0.07 4.29 2.08
CA VAL A 12 0.99 4.39 1.07
C VAL A 12 0.34 4.28 -0.32
N TYR A 13 1.06 4.74 -1.34
CA TYR A 13 0.69 4.63 -2.74
C TYR A 13 1.24 3.35 -3.37
N CYS A 14 0.47 2.77 -4.30
CA CYS A 14 0.89 1.67 -5.17
C CYS A 14 0.61 2.05 -6.63
N HIS A 15 1.63 1.95 -7.49
CA HIS A 15 1.55 2.44 -8.87
C HIS A 15 0.88 1.44 -9.82
N TRP A 16 1.29 0.18 -9.78
CA TRP A 16 0.85 -0.83 -10.73
C TRP A 16 -0.32 -1.67 -10.22
N ASP A 17 -1.17 -2.08 -11.18
CA ASP A 17 -2.21 -3.09 -11.03
C ASP A 17 -3.15 -2.91 -9.82
N GLY A 18 -3.47 -1.65 -9.52
CA GLY A 18 -4.31 -1.25 -8.38
C GLY A 18 -5.75 -1.77 -8.40
N TYR A 19 -6.17 -2.52 -9.42
CA TYR A 19 -7.54 -3.04 -9.53
C TYR A 19 -7.82 -4.21 -8.57
N PRO A 20 -9.09 -4.44 -8.17
CA PRO A 20 -9.42 -5.40 -7.11
C PRO A 20 -9.00 -6.85 -7.40
N ALA A 21 -8.99 -7.26 -8.67
CA ALA A 21 -8.58 -8.62 -9.06
C ALA A 21 -7.07 -8.89 -8.89
N HIS A 22 -6.25 -7.85 -8.69
CA HIS A 22 -4.81 -7.98 -8.44
C HIS A 22 -4.42 -7.46 -7.06
N VAL A 23 -4.25 -6.15 -6.85
CA VAL A 23 -3.89 -5.60 -5.53
C VAL A 23 -4.89 -6.03 -4.45
N GLY A 24 -6.19 -5.89 -4.72
CA GLY A 24 -7.23 -6.30 -3.77
C GLY A 24 -7.15 -7.79 -3.40
N LYS A 25 -6.86 -8.66 -4.38
CA LYS A 25 -6.66 -10.09 -4.16
C LYS A 25 -5.44 -10.36 -3.28
N ILE A 26 -4.29 -9.77 -3.62
CA ILE A 26 -3.03 -9.96 -2.87
C ILE A 26 -3.19 -9.49 -1.42
N LEU A 27 -3.83 -8.34 -1.20
CA LEU A 27 -4.10 -7.83 0.15
C LEU A 27 -4.95 -8.80 0.97
N ASN A 28 -6.04 -9.30 0.40
CA ASN A 28 -6.94 -10.23 1.07
C ASN A 28 -6.31 -11.61 1.34
N GLU A 29 -5.42 -12.09 0.47
CA GLU A 29 -4.81 -13.41 0.61
C GLU A 29 -3.54 -13.40 1.47
N HIS A 30 -2.78 -12.30 1.46
CA HIS A 30 -1.41 -12.28 2.00
C HIS A 30 -1.13 -11.21 3.05
N TYR A 31 -2.00 -10.22 3.21
CA TYR A 31 -1.85 -9.12 4.17
C TYR A 31 -3.04 -9.08 5.13
N THR A 32 -3.23 -10.15 5.90
CA THR A 32 -4.38 -10.35 6.80
C THR A 32 -4.06 -10.19 8.28
N ASN A 33 -2.82 -9.87 8.62
CA ASN A 33 -2.41 -9.58 9.98
C ASN A 33 -1.77 -8.20 10.07
N ARG A 34 -2.05 -7.50 11.18
CA ARG A 34 -1.63 -6.12 11.40
C ARG A 34 -0.12 -5.94 11.32
N SER A 35 0.67 -6.86 11.87
CA SER A 35 2.14 -6.75 11.89
C SER A 35 2.73 -6.70 10.47
N LYS A 36 2.26 -7.54 9.56
CA LYS A 36 2.75 -7.54 8.17
C LYS A 36 2.28 -6.30 7.39
N ILE A 37 1.06 -5.83 7.64
CA ILE A 37 0.54 -4.59 7.05
C ILE A 37 1.38 -3.40 7.55
N ASP A 38 1.71 -3.37 8.84
CA ASP A 38 2.55 -2.33 9.42
C ASP A 38 3.94 -2.30 8.77
N GLN A 39 4.57 -3.47 8.60
CA GLN A 39 5.85 -3.58 7.90
C GLN A 39 5.77 -3.06 6.45
N LEU A 40 4.70 -3.41 5.71
CA LEU A 40 4.47 -2.92 4.36
C LEU A 40 4.38 -1.38 4.34
N LEU A 41 3.55 -0.80 5.21
CA LEU A 41 3.32 0.65 5.25
C LEU A 41 4.58 1.43 5.71
N THR A 42 5.37 0.85 6.62
CA THR A 42 6.62 1.48 7.10
C THR A 42 7.65 1.66 5.99
N LEU A 43 7.65 0.80 4.96
CA LEU A 43 8.56 0.90 3.82
C LEU A 43 8.15 1.97 2.79
N GLY A 44 6.95 2.55 2.94
CA GLY A 44 6.49 3.65 2.12
C GLY A 44 5.83 3.23 0.81
N ASP A 45 5.79 4.17 -0.13
CA ASP A 45 5.17 4.01 -1.43
C ASP A 45 5.92 2.96 -2.27
N LEU A 46 5.13 2.23 -3.07
CA LEU A 46 5.59 1.10 -3.84
C LEU A 46 5.22 1.21 -5.31
N SER A 47 6.10 0.68 -6.16
CA SER A 47 5.82 0.53 -7.57
C SER A 47 4.85 -0.62 -7.81
N SER A 48 5.08 -1.77 -7.17
CA SER A 48 4.25 -2.97 -7.31
C SER A 48 4.12 -3.71 -5.99
N LEU A 49 2.90 -4.22 -5.74
CA LEU A 49 2.57 -5.03 -4.57
C LEU A 49 2.62 -6.52 -4.94
N ASP A 50 3.19 -7.33 -4.07
CA ASP A 50 3.15 -8.79 -4.20
C ASP A 50 3.00 -9.45 -2.81
N LYS A 51 2.91 -10.78 -2.74
CA LYS A 51 2.64 -11.56 -1.54
C LYS A 51 3.72 -11.46 -0.46
N ASN A 52 4.97 -11.18 -0.81
CA ASN A 52 6.06 -11.04 0.14
C ASN A 52 6.61 -9.61 0.11
N ILE A 53 6.93 -9.06 1.29
CA ILE A 53 7.61 -7.75 1.40
C ILE A 53 9.01 -7.81 0.77
N GLY A 54 9.67 -8.97 0.85
CA GLY A 54 11.00 -9.18 0.29
C GLY A 54 12.10 -8.38 1.00
N GLU A 55 13.27 -8.38 0.38
CA GLU A 55 14.45 -7.63 0.81
C GLU A 55 14.83 -6.59 -0.23
N LYS A 56 15.81 -5.72 0.08
CA LYS A 56 16.31 -4.74 -0.88
C LYS A 56 16.85 -5.43 -2.13
N HIS A 57 16.45 -4.93 -3.29
CA HIS A 57 16.87 -5.45 -4.59
C HIS A 57 17.02 -4.30 -5.61
N ASP A 58 17.49 -4.64 -6.80
CA ASP A 58 17.55 -3.69 -7.92
C ASP A 58 16.13 -3.40 -8.44
N PHE A 59 15.77 -2.12 -8.42
CA PHE A 59 14.44 -1.65 -8.79
C PHE A 59 14.09 -1.96 -10.26
N ASP A 60 15.08 -1.85 -11.17
CA ASP A 60 14.86 -1.96 -12.62
C ASP A 60 15.03 -3.39 -13.14
N SER A 61 15.44 -4.32 -12.27
CA SER A 61 15.60 -5.73 -12.61
C SER A 61 14.26 -6.48 -12.59
N TYR A 62 14.14 -7.49 -13.46
CA TYR A 62 13.04 -8.45 -13.36
C TYR A 62 13.16 -9.22 -12.05
N GLN A 63 12.18 -9.03 -11.18
CA GLN A 63 12.19 -9.57 -9.82
C GLN A 63 11.72 -11.02 -9.80
N PRO A 64 12.05 -11.82 -8.78
CA PRO A 64 11.25 -13.00 -8.52
C PRO A 64 9.78 -12.57 -8.37
N ASP A 65 8.86 -13.21 -9.08
CA ASP A 65 7.40 -12.91 -9.21
C ASP A 65 6.62 -13.01 -7.88
N THR A 66 7.19 -12.54 -6.78
CA THR A 66 6.67 -12.75 -5.42
C THR A 66 6.99 -11.62 -4.44
N TRP A 67 7.81 -10.62 -4.81
CA TRP A 67 8.30 -9.58 -3.90
C TRP A 67 7.77 -8.18 -4.25
N CYS A 68 7.41 -7.40 -3.22
CA CYS A 68 7.07 -5.98 -3.36
C CYS A 68 8.28 -5.16 -3.81
N THR A 69 8.06 -4.17 -4.67
CA THR A 69 9.08 -3.21 -5.12
C THR A 69 8.77 -1.82 -4.58
N PHE A 70 9.64 -1.25 -3.75
CA PHE A 70 9.42 0.06 -3.09
C PHE A 70 10.27 1.17 -3.70
N TYR A 71 9.69 2.37 -3.82
CA TYR A 71 10.43 3.53 -4.30
C TYR A 71 11.55 3.93 -3.34
N GLY A 72 11.29 3.92 -2.03
CA GLY A 72 12.29 4.28 -1.03
C GLY A 72 13.41 3.24 -0.91
N ARG A 73 13.05 2.01 -0.54
CA ARG A 73 14.02 0.93 -0.26
C ARG A 73 14.86 0.57 -1.49
N ASP A 74 14.21 0.36 -2.63
CA ASP A 74 14.80 -0.30 -3.81
C ASP A 74 15.34 0.73 -4.81
N ARG A 75 14.63 1.84 -5.04
CA ARG A 75 15.10 2.93 -5.93
C ARG A 75 15.91 4.02 -5.23
N GLY A 76 15.76 4.18 -3.91
CA GLY A 76 16.41 5.25 -3.15
C GLY A 76 15.70 6.60 -3.23
N GLU A 77 14.41 6.63 -3.60
CA GLU A 77 13.63 7.87 -3.61
C GLU A 77 13.40 8.39 -2.18
N SER A 78 13.33 9.72 -2.04
CA SER A 78 12.98 10.41 -0.81
C SER A 78 11.53 10.91 -0.87
N ASP A 79 10.95 11.27 0.28
CA ASP A 79 9.57 11.80 0.38
C ASP A 79 8.46 10.84 -0.11
N VAL A 80 8.77 9.53 -0.09
CA VAL A 80 7.87 8.42 -0.44
C VAL A 80 7.42 7.62 0.80
N GLY A 81 7.49 8.24 1.98
CA GLY A 81 7.06 7.61 3.23
C GLY A 81 5.53 7.53 3.37
N PRO A 82 5.03 6.77 4.37
CA PRO A 82 3.59 6.70 4.61
C PRO A 82 3.01 8.06 5.00
N LEU A 83 1.77 8.29 4.57
CA LEU A 83 0.98 9.46 4.95
C LEU A 83 -0.01 9.12 6.06
N ILE A 84 -0.29 10.09 6.93
CA ILE A 84 -1.37 10.04 7.92
C ILE A 84 -2.46 11.00 7.46
N HIS A 85 -3.70 10.53 7.49
CA HIS A 85 -4.90 11.28 7.14
C HIS A 85 -5.83 11.32 8.33
N GLU A 86 -6.45 12.47 8.59
CA GLU A 86 -7.34 12.66 9.73
C GLU A 86 -8.73 12.04 9.50
N SER A 87 -9.08 11.72 8.25
CA SER A 87 -10.36 11.10 7.93
C SER A 87 -10.31 10.27 6.64
N SER A 88 -11.35 9.45 6.41
CA SER A 88 -11.54 8.72 5.17
C SER A 88 -11.68 9.63 3.95
N GLU A 89 -12.30 10.79 4.09
CA GLU A 89 -12.46 11.78 3.02
C GLU A 89 -11.10 12.35 2.62
N GLN A 90 -10.29 12.79 3.59
CA GLN A 90 -8.95 13.29 3.32
C GLN A 90 -8.08 12.22 2.66
N TRP A 91 -8.16 10.99 3.15
CA TRP A 91 -7.43 9.87 2.57
C TRP A 91 -7.81 9.63 1.11
N LEU A 92 -9.09 9.56 0.78
CA LEU A 92 -9.56 9.35 -0.60
C LEU A 92 -9.22 10.52 -1.52
N ASP A 93 -9.34 11.75 -1.04
CA ASP A 93 -9.00 12.95 -1.82
C ASP A 93 -7.49 13.10 -2.06
N SER A 94 -6.64 12.60 -1.16
CA SER A 94 -5.17 12.74 -1.23
C SER A 94 -4.51 12.16 -2.49
N ARG A 95 -5.23 11.30 -3.23
CA ARG A 95 -4.74 10.63 -4.45
C ARG A 95 -5.70 10.78 -5.64
N LYS A 96 -6.80 11.50 -5.47
CA LYS A 96 -7.77 11.77 -6.53
C LYS A 96 -7.12 12.56 -7.67
N GLY A 97 -7.37 12.16 -8.91
CA GLY A 97 -6.83 12.82 -10.10
C GLY A 97 -5.38 12.46 -10.46
N ASN A 98 -4.70 11.62 -9.68
CA ASN A 98 -3.31 11.19 -9.92
C ASN A 98 -3.22 9.78 -10.54
N GLY A 99 -4.24 9.34 -11.27
CA GLY A 99 -4.31 7.99 -11.84
C GLY A 99 -4.56 6.87 -10.81
N CYS A 100 -4.83 7.23 -9.55
CA CYS A 100 -5.24 6.28 -8.51
C CYS A 100 -6.76 6.07 -8.58
N GLU A 101 -7.18 4.86 -8.94
CA GLU A 101 -8.61 4.53 -9.13
C GLU A 101 -9.24 3.80 -7.93
N TYR A 102 -8.42 3.24 -7.04
CA TYR A 102 -8.88 2.41 -5.94
C TYR A 102 -8.12 2.71 -4.64
N GLY A 103 -8.85 2.68 -3.52
CA GLY A 103 -8.31 2.73 -2.17
C GLY A 103 -8.62 1.44 -1.42
N TYR A 104 -7.66 0.96 -0.62
CA TYR A 104 -7.83 -0.25 0.20
C TYR A 104 -7.60 0.08 1.68
N LEU A 105 -8.63 -0.11 2.50
CA LEU A 105 -8.57 0.17 3.94
C LEU A 105 -8.66 -1.11 4.75
N TRP A 106 -7.59 -1.42 5.48
CA TRP A 106 -7.63 -2.40 6.56
C TRP A 106 -8.27 -1.79 7.80
N ASN A 107 -9.34 -2.41 8.31
CA ASN A 107 -10.09 -1.97 9.50
C ASN A 107 -9.69 -2.70 10.80
N GLY A 108 -8.66 -3.55 10.75
CA GLY A 108 -8.26 -4.42 11.86
C GLY A 108 -8.64 -5.89 11.64
N VAL A 109 -9.62 -6.18 10.78
CA VAL A 109 -10.16 -7.52 10.53
C VAL A 109 -10.18 -7.89 9.05
N SER A 110 -10.50 -6.94 8.17
CA SER A 110 -10.63 -7.17 6.73
C SER A 110 -10.27 -5.93 5.93
N TRP A 111 -10.03 -6.14 4.62
CA TRP A 111 -9.89 -5.05 3.66
C TRP A 111 -11.25 -4.61 3.13
N THR A 112 -11.46 -3.30 3.08
CA THR A 112 -12.55 -2.68 2.34
C THR A 112 -11.99 -1.94 1.14
N THR A 113 -12.60 -2.16 -0.02
CA THR A 113 -12.23 -1.51 -1.28
C THR A 113 -13.11 -0.31 -1.53
N PHE A 114 -12.49 0.81 -1.91
CA PHE A 114 -13.12 2.05 -2.30
C PHE A 114 -12.74 2.38 -3.74
N LYS A 115 -13.68 2.95 -4.50
CA LYS A 115 -13.39 3.54 -5.80
C LYS A 115 -13.17 5.04 -5.59
N ILE A 116 -12.08 5.57 -6.13
CA ILE A 116 -11.65 6.98 -6.01
C ILE A 116 -12.18 7.81 -7.19
#